data_AF-A0A517TE68-F1
#
_entry.id   AF-A0A517TE68-F1
#
_cell.length_a   1.000
_cell.length_b   1.000
_cell.length_c   1.000
_cell.angle_alpha   90.00
_cell.angle_beta   90.00
_cell.angle_gamma   90.00
#
_symmetry.space_group_name_H-M   'P 1'
#
loop_
_entity.id
_entity.type
_entity.pdbx_description
1 polymer ?
#
loop_
_entity_poly.entity_id
_entity_poly.type
_entity_poly.pdbx_seq_one_letter_code
_entity_poly.pdbx_strand_id
1 'polypeptide(L)'
;MARPPRLNWDDSRRKWRVVYRGKKYRFDGGTGKSDREAKRQAEVEWREVKTRLDLEAEEAKPHRQEYRNVIAEWDNVLRWATEHGDDMIASQAREKIHSLEERLSLRVPPPLAWSDRFFSGPEPLTEINEHMAPAYRSAGLEPIIEVAGPVPAEHSLWKDRLAAQDLREKKADSNVTFVANVDRFLKQKRTEVAAGQLSAARAESLRTYLEIVMNFTGRTTSVQRISGATLTSFRQHLLERVSSKEISDYYARDVFAAFKLFVKWLANDTDVLENLPRNIDAKGMSISIAERKAKTLTAEQIKILLRDASQRTRLYLLLGLNCAMTQIDMSDLRYEEVDWENGIITRKRSKTSDCESVPEVSWVLWPLTQELLKKERSTGSEYVLLTRDGQPLRTDHLEGGSFKKTDAVRAAVRRLAVKTDVAFTVKALKKTSASLLRSHKDYKGLTSLFLDHAPTSVADRFYTTVPQELLNEAISWLGRELQITANTE
;
A
#
# COMPACT_ATOMS: atom_id res chain seq x y z
N MET A 1 -2.19 -20.20 -5.69
CA MET A 1 -2.52 -19.04 -6.55
C MET A 1 -2.68 -19.51 -7.98
N ALA A 2 -3.85 -19.31 -8.60
CA ALA A 2 -4.02 -19.58 -10.02
C ALA A 2 -3.07 -18.69 -10.84
N ARG A 3 -2.38 -19.25 -11.83
CA ARG A 3 -1.52 -18.46 -12.73
C ARG A 3 -2.41 -17.42 -13.44
N PRO A 4 -1.98 -16.14 -13.54
CA PRO A 4 -2.75 -15.13 -14.25
C PRO A 4 -2.97 -15.57 -15.70
N PRO A 5 -4.18 -15.34 -16.26
CA PRO A 5 -4.49 -15.71 -17.64
C PRO A 5 -3.51 -15.03 -18.59
N ARG A 6 -2.79 -15.83 -19.39
CA ARG A 6 -1.83 -15.35 -20.39
C ARG A 6 -2.38 -15.57 -21.80
N LEU A 7 -2.23 -14.55 -22.65
CA LEU A 7 -2.47 -14.68 -24.08
C LEU A 7 -1.44 -15.61 -24.70
N ASN A 8 -1.91 -16.55 -25.51
CA ASN A 8 -1.11 -17.48 -26.28
C ASN A 8 -1.55 -17.40 -27.74
N TRP A 9 -0.63 -17.57 -28.66
CA TRP A 9 -0.96 -17.63 -30.09
C TRP A 9 -1.58 -18.99 -30.45
N ASP A 10 -2.64 -19.00 -31.25
CA ASP A 10 -3.30 -20.19 -31.78
C ASP A 10 -3.01 -20.30 -33.28
N ASP A 11 -1.95 -21.04 -33.63
CA ASP A 11 -1.48 -21.18 -35.02
C ASP A 11 -2.57 -21.68 -35.97
N SER A 12 -3.42 -22.60 -35.51
CA SER A 12 -4.48 -23.21 -36.33
C SER A 12 -5.53 -22.20 -36.81
N ARG A 13 -5.75 -21.13 -36.04
CA ARG A 13 -6.76 -20.11 -36.33
C ARG A 13 -6.17 -18.74 -36.63
N ARG A 14 -4.83 -18.61 -36.54
CA ARG A 14 -4.10 -17.34 -36.65
C ARG A 14 -4.70 -16.24 -35.78
N LYS A 15 -4.96 -16.55 -34.51
CA LYS A 15 -5.57 -15.63 -33.53
C LYS A 15 -4.87 -15.72 -32.18
N TRP A 16 -4.87 -14.64 -31.42
CA TRP A 16 -4.47 -14.67 -30.02
C TRP A 16 -5.60 -15.25 -29.17
N ARG A 17 -5.28 -16.14 -28.22
CA ARG A 17 -6.26 -16.80 -27.33
C ARG A 17 -5.90 -16.71 -25.86
N VAL A 18 -6.91 -16.69 -25.01
CA VAL A 18 -6.77 -16.76 -23.55
C VAL A 18 -7.86 -17.64 -22.95
N VAL A 19 -7.53 -18.37 -21.88
CA VAL A 19 -8.51 -19.15 -21.10
C VAL A 19 -8.81 -18.38 -19.83
N TYR A 20 -10.08 -18.06 -19.60
CA TYR A 20 -10.52 -17.35 -18.41
C TYR A 20 -11.82 -17.94 -17.88
N ARG A 21 -11.83 -18.25 -16.57
CA ARG A 21 -12.99 -18.87 -15.90
C ARG A 21 -13.54 -20.09 -16.66
N GLY A 22 -12.65 -20.91 -17.23
CA GLY A 22 -13.01 -22.11 -18.00
C GLY A 22 -13.45 -21.87 -19.45
N LYS A 23 -13.65 -20.62 -19.89
CA LYS A 23 -14.02 -20.26 -21.26
C LYS A 23 -12.80 -19.79 -22.07
N LYS A 24 -12.79 -20.09 -23.37
CA LYS A 24 -11.72 -19.67 -24.31
C LYS A 24 -12.16 -18.42 -25.06
N TYR A 25 -11.39 -17.34 -24.94
CA TYR A 25 -11.59 -16.10 -25.70
C TYR A 25 -10.52 -15.98 -26.77
N ARG A 26 -10.87 -15.44 -27.93
CA ARG A 26 -9.98 -15.24 -29.07
C ARG A 26 -10.10 -13.81 -29.58
N PHE A 27 -8.99 -13.23 -29.99
CA PHE A 27 -8.86 -11.86 -30.49
C PHE A 27 -8.29 -11.93 -31.90
N ASP A 28 -8.84 -11.09 -32.77
CA ASP A 28 -8.50 -11.08 -34.18
C ASP A 28 -7.16 -10.36 -34.43
N GLY A 29 -6.53 -10.71 -35.55
CA GLY A 29 -5.31 -10.05 -36.02
C GLY A 29 -4.02 -10.84 -35.79
N GLY A 30 -3.00 -10.42 -36.52
CA GLY A 30 -1.63 -10.94 -36.45
C GLY A 30 -1.25 -11.86 -37.61
N THR A 31 -0.01 -11.74 -38.05
CA THR A 31 0.60 -12.64 -39.05
C THR A 31 1.24 -13.89 -38.43
N GLY A 32 1.42 -13.91 -37.11
CA GLY A 32 2.02 -15.01 -36.37
C GLY A 32 2.30 -14.65 -34.91
N LYS A 33 2.83 -15.61 -34.16
CA LYS A 33 3.23 -15.43 -32.74
C LYS A 33 4.24 -14.29 -32.49
N SER A 34 4.94 -13.87 -33.54
CA SER A 34 5.97 -12.81 -33.50
C SER A 34 5.40 -11.41 -33.75
N ASP A 35 4.12 -11.30 -34.13
CA ASP A 35 3.47 -10.04 -34.43
C ASP A 35 3.16 -9.27 -33.14
N ARG A 36 4.07 -8.36 -32.78
CA ARG A 36 4.03 -7.61 -31.51
C ARG A 36 2.88 -6.62 -31.46
N GLU A 37 2.52 -6.03 -32.60
CA GLU A 37 1.44 -5.05 -32.66
C GLU A 37 0.09 -5.75 -32.45
N ALA A 38 -0.14 -6.85 -33.17
CA ALA A 38 -1.33 -7.66 -32.98
C ALA A 38 -1.44 -8.21 -31.54
N LYS A 39 -0.31 -8.58 -30.92
CA LYS A 39 -0.31 -9.00 -29.52
C LYS A 39 -0.72 -7.86 -28.58
N ARG A 40 -0.19 -6.65 -28.79
CA ARG A 40 -0.52 -5.48 -27.95
C ARG A 40 -2.00 -5.13 -28.09
N GLN A 41 -2.52 -5.15 -29.31
CA GLN A 41 -3.95 -4.93 -29.57
C GLN A 41 -4.81 -5.99 -28.88
N ALA A 42 -4.47 -7.27 -29.01
CA ALA A 42 -5.15 -8.36 -28.31
C ALA A 42 -5.07 -8.23 -26.78
N GLU A 43 -3.98 -7.68 -26.23
CA GLU A 43 -3.83 -7.39 -24.80
C GLU A 43 -4.72 -6.22 -24.33
N VAL A 44 -5.00 -5.23 -25.19
CA VAL A 44 -5.96 -4.15 -24.90
C VAL A 44 -7.38 -4.70 -24.92
N GLU A 45 -7.79 -5.36 -26.00
CA GLU A 45 -9.12 -5.96 -26.14
C GLU A 45 -9.39 -7.00 -25.04
N TRP A 46 -8.38 -7.80 -24.68
CA TRP A 46 -8.51 -8.74 -23.57
C TRP A 46 -8.76 -8.03 -22.24
N ARG A 47 -8.13 -6.88 -21.98
CA ARG A 47 -8.37 -6.12 -20.75
C ARG A 47 -9.81 -5.63 -20.67
N GLU A 48 -10.37 -5.15 -21.78
CA GLU A 48 -11.76 -4.70 -21.84
C GLU A 48 -12.74 -5.86 -21.62
N VAL A 49 -12.56 -6.96 -22.36
CA VAL A 49 -13.39 -8.17 -22.22
C VAL A 49 -13.29 -8.74 -20.81
N LYS A 50 -12.08 -8.82 -20.24
CA LYS A 50 -11.87 -9.30 -18.88
C LYS A 50 -12.59 -8.42 -17.87
N THR A 51 -12.49 -7.09 -18.01
CA THR A 51 -13.15 -6.13 -17.11
C THR A 51 -14.66 -6.32 -17.15
N ARG A 52 -15.25 -6.44 -18.34
CA ARG A 52 -16.68 -6.73 -18.51
C ARG A 52 -17.07 -8.06 -17.86
N LEU A 53 -16.32 -9.14 -18.09
CA LEU A 53 -16.60 -10.45 -17.50
C LEU A 53 -16.44 -10.47 -15.98
N ASP A 54 -15.50 -9.70 -15.45
CA ASP A 54 -15.32 -9.55 -14.01
C ASP A 54 -16.49 -8.77 -13.40
N LEU A 55 -16.98 -7.72 -14.06
CA LEU A 55 -18.20 -7.01 -13.67
C LEU A 55 -19.44 -7.91 -13.72
N GLU A 56 -19.67 -8.59 -14.85
CA GLU A 56 -20.79 -9.54 -15.02
C GLU A 56 -20.76 -10.63 -13.95
N ALA A 57 -19.58 -11.13 -13.62
CA ALA A 57 -19.47 -12.19 -12.63
C ALA A 57 -19.55 -11.71 -11.19
N GLU A 58 -19.12 -10.48 -10.90
CA GLU A 58 -19.46 -9.82 -9.63
C GLU A 58 -20.97 -9.59 -9.54
N GLU A 59 -21.64 -9.20 -10.62
CA GLU A 59 -23.11 -9.07 -10.69
C GLU A 59 -23.85 -10.38 -10.53
N ALA A 60 -23.32 -11.46 -11.10
CA ALA A 60 -23.90 -12.80 -11.02
C ALA A 60 -23.58 -13.53 -9.70
N LYS A 61 -22.89 -12.91 -8.73
CA LYS A 61 -22.67 -13.53 -7.41
C LYS A 61 -24.02 -13.83 -6.75
N PRO A 62 -24.30 -15.08 -6.33
CA PRO A 62 -25.52 -15.38 -5.60
C PRO A 62 -25.59 -14.56 -4.32
N HIS A 63 -26.80 -14.23 -3.87
CA HIS A 63 -27.07 -13.45 -2.65
C HIS A 63 -26.41 -12.06 -2.57
N ARG A 64 -25.74 -11.55 -3.62
CA ARG A 64 -25.02 -10.28 -3.58
C ARG A 64 -25.91 -9.12 -3.12
N GLN A 65 -27.11 -9.04 -3.65
CA GLN A 65 -28.05 -7.98 -3.28
C GLN A 65 -28.47 -8.12 -1.81
N GLU A 66 -28.67 -9.34 -1.31
CA GLU A 66 -28.99 -9.59 0.09
C GLU A 66 -27.84 -9.15 1.00
N TYR A 67 -26.59 -9.53 0.69
CA TYR A 67 -25.41 -9.07 1.43
C TYR A 67 -25.29 -7.54 1.41
N ARG A 68 -25.48 -6.90 0.25
CA ARG A 68 -25.46 -5.44 0.15
C ARG A 68 -26.51 -4.78 1.03
N ASN A 69 -27.73 -5.34 1.06
CA ASN A 69 -28.81 -4.81 1.89
C ASN A 69 -28.47 -4.96 3.38
N VAL A 70 -27.95 -6.11 3.80
CA VAL A 70 -27.58 -6.36 5.21
C VAL A 70 -26.35 -5.57 5.64
N ILE A 71 -25.36 -5.40 4.76
CA ILE A 71 -24.23 -4.49 5.03
C ILE A 71 -24.74 -3.05 5.18
N ALA A 72 -25.64 -2.59 4.31
CA ALA A 72 -26.23 -1.26 4.43
C ALA A 72 -27.04 -1.09 5.72
N GLU A 73 -27.74 -2.13 6.16
CA GLU A 73 -28.43 -2.18 7.46
C GLU A 73 -27.44 -1.99 8.62
N TRP A 74 -26.35 -2.76 8.65
CA TRP A 74 -25.32 -2.61 9.68
C TRP A 74 -24.56 -1.29 9.59
N ASP A 75 -24.37 -0.72 8.40
CA ASP A 75 -23.79 0.61 8.21
C ASP A 75 -24.68 1.70 8.80
N ASN A 76 -26.00 1.56 8.71
CA ASN A 76 -26.95 2.46 9.37
C ASN A 76 -26.85 2.35 10.91
N VAL A 77 -26.76 1.12 11.42
CA VAL A 77 -26.54 0.86 12.86
C VAL A 77 -25.22 1.46 13.33
N LEU A 78 -24.12 1.24 12.60
CA LEU A 78 -22.80 1.79 12.90
C LEU A 78 -22.83 3.31 12.93
N ARG A 79 -23.48 3.93 11.94
CA ARG A 79 -23.65 5.38 11.87
C ARG A 79 -24.39 5.89 13.09
N TRP A 80 -25.56 5.32 13.39
CA TRP A 80 -26.35 5.71 14.57
C TRP A 80 -25.55 5.57 15.86
N ALA A 81 -24.91 4.42 16.07
CA ALA A 81 -24.14 4.14 17.28
C ALA A 81 -22.96 5.10 17.45
N THR A 82 -22.22 5.36 16.37
CA THR A 82 -21.11 6.34 16.36
C THR A 82 -21.61 7.75 16.67
N GLU A 83 -22.78 8.13 16.13
CA GLU A 83 -23.38 9.44 16.36
C GLU A 83 -23.86 9.67 17.80
N HIS A 84 -24.22 8.60 18.51
CA HIS A 84 -24.76 8.66 19.87
C HIS A 84 -23.76 8.19 20.94
N GLY A 85 -22.52 7.86 20.54
CA GLY A 85 -21.47 7.41 21.46
C GLY A 85 -21.68 6.02 22.03
N ASP A 86 -22.44 5.16 21.34
CA ASP A 86 -22.63 3.76 21.72
C ASP A 86 -21.48 2.90 21.16
N ASP A 87 -20.35 2.93 21.86
CA ASP A 87 -19.11 2.28 21.41
C ASP A 87 -19.24 0.75 21.29
N MET A 88 -20.07 0.12 22.13
CA MET A 88 -20.28 -1.32 22.12
C MET A 88 -21.01 -1.75 20.84
N ILE A 89 -22.13 -1.09 20.51
CA ILE A 89 -22.87 -1.38 19.28
C ILE A 89 -22.06 -0.99 18.04
N ALA A 90 -21.33 0.13 18.09
CA ALA A 90 -20.45 0.52 16.99
C ALA A 90 -19.36 -0.54 16.73
N SER A 91 -18.77 -1.12 17.78
CA SER A 91 -17.80 -2.22 17.64
C SER A 91 -18.44 -3.46 17.01
N GLN A 92 -19.60 -3.88 17.52
CA GLN A 92 -20.34 -5.02 16.98
C GLN A 92 -20.69 -4.84 15.50
N ALA A 93 -21.14 -3.64 15.12
CA ALA A 93 -21.49 -3.32 13.74
C ALA A 93 -20.26 -3.38 12.81
N ARG A 94 -19.10 -2.86 13.24
CA ARG A 94 -17.85 -2.95 12.46
C ARG A 94 -17.42 -4.39 12.23
N GLU A 95 -17.47 -5.23 13.26
CA GLU A 95 -17.13 -6.66 13.15
C GLU A 95 -18.06 -7.40 12.19
N LYS A 96 -19.37 -7.10 12.26
CA LYS A 96 -20.37 -7.71 11.38
C LYS A 96 -20.22 -7.27 9.93
N ILE A 97 -20.02 -5.97 9.67
CA ILE A 97 -19.74 -5.45 8.32
C ILE A 97 -18.51 -6.15 7.74
N HIS A 98 -17.41 -6.20 8.49
CA HIS A 98 -16.18 -6.84 8.05
C HIS A 98 -16.40 -8.32 7.68
N SER A 99 -17.06 -9.08 8.56
CA SER A 99 -17.37 -10.50 8.31
C SER A 99 -18.25 -10.71 7.07
N LEU A 100 -19.22 -9.83 6.84
CA LEU A 100 -20.10 -9.88 5.66
C LEU A 100 -19.34 -9.53 4.37
N GLU A 101 -18.48 -8.52 4.40
CA GLU A 101 -17.62 -8.14 3.27
C GLU A 101 -16.64 -9.27 2.90
N GLU A 102 -16.03 -9.92 3.89
CA GLU A 102 -15.15 -11.07 3.67
C GLU A 102 -15.90 -12.22 2.99
N ARG A 103 -17.10 -12.57 3.48
CA ARG A 103 -17.92 -13.62 2.86
C ARG A 103 -18.39 -13.24 1.46
N LEU A 104 -18.76 -11.98 1.24
CA LEU A 104 -19.15 -11.45 -0.07
C LEU A 104 -17.98 -11.46 -1.08
N SER A 105 -16.74 -11.35 -0.58
CA SER A 105 -15.54 -11.41 -1.42
C SER A 105 -15.28 -12.81 -1.98
N LEU A 106 -15.88 -13.86 -1.42
CA LEU A 106 -15.77 -15.22 -1.93
C LEU A 106 -16.33 -15.33 -3.34
N ARG A 107 -15.77 -16.28 -4.11
CA ARG A 107 -16.21 -16.54 -5.49
C ARG A 107 -17.69 -16.95 -5.55
N VAL A 108 -18.14 -17.71 -4.57
CA VAL A 108 -19.53 -18.11 -4.35
C VAL A 108 -19.81 -17.85 -2.88
N PRO A 109 -20.35 -16.67 -2.52
CA PRO A 109 -20.68 -16.35 -1.14
C PRO A 109 -21.75 -17.32 -0.63
N PRO A 110 -21.63 -17.84 0.60
CA PRO A 110 -22.67 -18.66 1.20
C PRO A 110 -23.93 -17.82 1.43
N PRO A 111 -25.13 -18.44 1.50
CA PRO A 111 -26.34 -17.72 1.91
C PRO A 111 -26.14 -17.08 3.30
N LEU A 112 -26.83 -15.96 3.53
CA LEU A 112 -26.80 -15.28 4.83
C LEU A 112 -27.43 -16.17 5.90
N ALA A 113 -26.78 -16.22 7.06
CA ALA A 113 -27.35 -16.84 8.26
C ALA A 113 -28.40 -15.90 8.87
N TRP A 114 -29.29 -16.46 9.69
CA TRP A 114 -30.28 -15.66 10.42
C TRP A 114 -29.62 -14.55 11.26
N SER A 115 -28.56 -14.91 11.99
CA SER A 115 -27.77 -14.01 12.83
C SER A 115 -27.00 -12.90 12.09
N ASP A 116 -27.09 -12.85 10.76
CA ASP A 116 -26.41 -11.83 9.96
C ASP A 116 -27.19 -10.55 9.85
N ARG A 117 -28.53 -10.57 9.98
CA ARG A 117 -29.33 -9.34 9.96
C ARG A 117 -29.52 -8.83 11.37
N PHE A 118 -29.34 -7.53 11.54
CA PHE A 118 -29.49 -6.86 12.82
C PHE A 118 -30.94 -6.97 13.32
N PHE A 119 -31.90 -6.85 12.42
CA PHE A 119 -33.34 -6.94 12.71
C PHE A 119 -33.94 -8.34 12.61
N SER A 120 -33.13 -9.39 12.43
CA SER A 120 -33.66 -10.76 12.39
C SER A 120 -34.36 -11.12 13.70
N GLY A 121 -33.90 -10.56 14.82
CA GLY A 121 -34.40 -10.94 16.13
C GLY A 121 -33.84 -12.30 16.51
N PRO A 122 -34.40 -12.95 17.54
CA PRO A 122 -33.88 -14.23 17.96
C PRO A 122 -33.95 -15.27 16.87
N GLU A 123 -32.96 -16.16 16.87
CA GLU A 123 -32.96 -17.31 15.98
C GLU A 123 -34.27 -18.09 16.18
N PRO A 124 -35.08 -18.29 15.13
CA PRO A 124 -36.19 -19.19 15.22
C PRO A 124 -35.58 -20.55 15.56
N LEU A 125 -35.95 -21.12 16.71
CA LEU A 125 -35.65 -22.51 17.02
C LEU A 125 -36.39 -23.36 15.99
N THR A 126 -35.81 -23.54 14.79
CA THR A 126 -36.27 -24.51 13.79
C THR A 126 -35.99 -25.94 14.21
N GLU A 127 -35.57 -26.15 15.46
CA GLU A 127 -35.78 -27.39 16.17
C GLU A 127 -36.50 -27.09 17.50
N ILE A 128 -37.80 -26.77 17.44
CA ILE A 128 -38.67 -27.54 18.33
C ILE A 128 -38.35 -28.97 17.94
N ASN A 129 -37.61 -29.68 18.78
CA ASN A 129 -37.36 -31.10 18.62
C ASN A 129 -38.72 -31.72 18.32
N GLU A 130 -39.04 -31.98 17.04
CA GLU A 130 -40.42 -32.24 16.62
C GLU A 130 -40.96 -33.49 17.33
N HIS A 131 -40.01 -34.33 17.79
CA HIS A 131 -40.19 -35.50 18.64
C HIS A 131 -40.70 -35.17 20.06
N MET A 132 -40.42 -33.98 20.59
CA MET A 132 -40.85 -33.49 21.91
C MET A 132 -42.14 -32.66 21.85
N ALA A 133 -42.55 -32.17 20.68
CA ALA A 133 -43.79 -31.41 20.51
C ALA A 133 -45.07 -32.16 20.98
N PRO A 134 -45.17 -33.50 20.90
CA PRO A 134 -46.27 -34.25 21.53
C PRO A 134 -46.18 -34.29 23.06
N ALA A 135 -44.97 -34.32 23.64
CA ALA A 135 -44.75 -34.35 25.08
C ALA A 135 -45.12 -33.02 25.75
N TYR A 136 -44.78 -31.88 25.12
CA TYR A 136 -45.19 -30.56 25.60
C TYR A 136 -46.72 -30.37 25.51
N ARG A 137 -47.33 -30.77 24.39
CA ARG A 137 -48.79 -30.69 24.20
C ARG A 137 -49.56 -31.57 25.18
N SER A 138 -49.06 -32.77 25.48
CA SER A 138 -49.69 -33.67 26.47
C SER A 138 -49.51 -33.19 27.91
N ALA A 139 -48.48 -32.40 28.20
CA ALA A 139 -48.28 -31.76 29.51
C ALA A 139 -49.05 -30.43 29.69
N GLY A 140 -49.77 -29.94 28.65
CA GLY A 140 -50.45 -28.64 28.70
C GLY A 140 -49.50 -27.45 28.77
N LEU A 141 -48.23 -27.63 28.41
CA LEU A 141 -47.21 -26.59 28.44
C LEU A 141 -47.01 -26.02 27.03
N GLU A 142 -47.02 -24.69 26.91
CA GLU A 142 -46.45 -24.03 25.75
C GLU A 142 -44.93 -23.99 25.91
N PRO A 143 -44.13 -24.36 24.89
CA PRO A 143 -42.68 -24.33 25.00
C PRO A 143 -42.23 -22.91 25.31
N ILE A 144 -41.54 -22.73 26.45
CA ILE A 144 -40.85 -21.48 26.77
C ILE A 144 -39.65 -21.41 25.84
N ILE A 145 -39.74 -20.55 24.84
CA ILE A 145 -38.65 -20.23 23.93
C ILE A 145 -37.68 -19.37 24.75
N GLU A 146 -36.52 -19.90 25.12
CA GLU A 146 -35.42 -19.04 25.56
C GLU A 146 -34.86 -18.33 24.32
N VAL A 147 -35.00 -17.02 24.34
CA VAL A 147 -34.74 -16.14 23.21
C VAL A 147 -33.38 -15.50 23.42
N ALA A 148 -32.35 -15.94 22.68
CA ALA A 148 -31.07 -15.21 22.62
C ALA A 148 -31.14 -14.15 21.50
N GLY A 149 -31.33 -12.88 21.88
CA GLY A 149 -31.38 -11.74 20.95
C GLY A 149 -32.13 -10.54 21.51
N PRO A 150 -32.07 -9.36 20.84
CA PRO A 150 -32.81 -8.18 21.26
C PRO A 150 -34.32 -8.46 21.28
N VAL A 151 -34.97 -8.16 22.41
CA VAL A 151 -36.40 -8.38 22.64
C VAL A 151 -37.22 -7.52 21.65
N PRO A 152 -38.45 -7.89 21.25
CA PRO A 152 -39.23 -7.13 20.25
C PRO A 152 -39.37 -5.63 20.53
N ALA A 153 -39.29 -5.20 21.80
CA ALA A 153 -39.25 -3.79 22.20
C ALA A 153 -37.97 -3.06 21.72
N GLU A 154 -36.80 -3.69 21.83
CA GLU A 154 -35.52 -3.14 21.35
C GLU A 154 -35.47 -3.07 19.82
N HIS A 155 -36.10 -4.03 19.15
CA HIS A 155 -36.31 -4.00 17.70
C HIS A 155 -37.11 -2.79 17.23
N SER A 156 -38.25 -2.51 17.89
CA SER A 156 -39.07 -1.35 17.56
C SER A 156 -38.29 -0.06 17.76
N LEU A 157 -37.60 0.04 18.90
CA LEU A 157 -36.75 1.18 19.23
C LEU A 157 -35.66 1.43 18.17
N TRP A 158 -34.99 0.38 17.69
CA TRP A 158 -33.99 0.52 16.63
C TRP A 158 -34.58 0.88 15.28
N LYS A 159 -35.75 0.32 14.92
CA LYS A 159 -36.46 0.73 13.70
C LYS A 159 -36.84 2.21 13.75
N ASP A 160 -37.32 2.69 14.89
CA ASP A 160 -37.67 4.09 15.08
C ASP A 160 -36.42 4.99 15.02
N ARG A 161 -35.31 4.55 15.64
CA ARG A 161 -34.01 5.23 15.57
C ARG A 161 -33.50 5.37 14.14
N LEU A 162 -33.51 4.28 13.36
CA LEU A 162 -33.07 4.30 11.96
C LEU A 162 -34.03 5.10 11.07
N ALA A 163 -35.35 4.99 11.27
CA ALA A 163 -36.33 5.78 10.52
C ALA A 163 -36.17 7.28 10.77
N ALA A 164 -35.93 7.69 12.03
CA ALA A 164 -35.64 9.08 12.38
C ALA A 164 -34.32 9.57 11.76
N GLN A 165 -33.32 8.69 11.64
CA GLN A 165 -32.06 8.97 10.97
C GLN A 165 -32.23 9.14 9.46
N ASP A 166 -32.92 8.22 8.79
CA ASP A 166 -33.23 8.29 7.35
C ASP A 166 -34.01 9.58 7.01
N LEU A 167 -34.94 10.00 7.88
CA LEU A 167 -35.67 11.25 7.73
C LEU A 167 -34.76 12.49 7.86
N ARG A 168 -33.73 12.43 8.71
CA ARG A 168 -32.71 13.48 8.80
C ARG A 168 -31.79 13.49 7.58
N GLU A 169 -31.46 12.31 7.05
CA GLU A 169 -30.58 12.18 5.87
C GLU A 169 -31.23 12.63 4.58
N LYS A 170 -32.51 12.32 4.37
CA LYS A 170 -33.27 12.88 3.24
C LYS A 170 -33.31 14.41 3.27
N LYS A 171 -33.05 15.02 4.43
CA LYS A 171 -32.91 16.47 4.62
C LYS A 171 -31.46 16.95 4.63
N ALA A 172 -30.47 16.06 4.83
CA ALA A 172 -29.06 16.41 4.90
C ALA A 172 -28.46 16.44 3.49
N ASP A 173 -27.66 17.47 3.22
CA ASP A 173 -26.98 17.63 1.95
C ASP A 173 -25.95 16.49 1.76
N SER A 174 -26.03 15.71 0.69
CA SER A 174 -25.09 14.61 0.39
C SER A 174 -23.62 15.06 0.36
N ASN A 175 -23.40 16.37 0.17
CA ASN A 175 -22.09 17.03 0.23
C ASN A 175 -21.42 17.00 1.60
N VAL A 176 -22.11 16.65 2.71
CA VAL A 176 -21.50 16.61 4.06
C VAL A 176 -21.06 15.22 4.50
N THR A 177 -21.21 14.19 3.66
CA THR A 177 -20.82 12.81 4.01
C THR A 177 -19.31 12.58 3.94
N PHE A 178 -18.80 11.60 4.69
CA PHE A 178 -17.39 11.19 4.65
C PHE A 178 -16.95 10.81 3.24
N VAL A 179 -17.70 9.94 2.56
CA VAL A 179 -17.36 9.46 1.22
C VAL A 179 -17.26 10.59 0.20
N ALA A 180 -18.24 11.49 0.15
CA ALA A 180 -18.24 12.62 -0.79
C ALA A 180 -17.04 13.55 -0.55
N ASN A 181 -16.70 13.79 0.72
CA ASN A 181 -15.58 14.65 1.09
C ASN A 181 -14.22 14.00 0.84
N VAL A 182 -14.08 12.70 1.11
CA VAL A 182 -12.86 11.95 0.78
C VAL A 182 -12.65 11.92 -0.74
N ASP A 183 -13.70 11.72 -1.54
CA ASP A 183 -13.59 11.76 -3.00
C ASP A 183 -13.17 13.14 -3.51
N ARG A 184 -13.73 14.21 -2.95
CA ARG A 184 -13.32 15.59 -3.26
C ARG A 184 -11.86 15.86 -2.90
N PHE A 185 -11.43 15.45 -1.71
CA PHE A 185 -10.04 15.55 -1.25
C PHE A 185 -9.09 14.78 -2.18
N LEU A 186 -9.41 13.53 -2.50
CA LEU A 186 -8.58 12.70 -3.37
C LEU A 186 -8.56 13.20 -4.81
N LYS A 187 -9.64 13.79 -5.31
CA LYS A 187 -9.67 14.48 -6.59
C LYS A 187 -8.68 15.65 -6.61
N GLN A 188 -8.65 16.48 -5.57
CA GLN A 188 -7.65 17.53 -5.44
C GLN A 188 -6.22 16.96 -5.41
N LYS A 189 -5.98 15.88 -4.66
CA LYS A 189 -4.65 15.23 -4.63
C LYS A 189 -4.24 14.66 -5.98
N ARG A 190 -5.17 14.20 -6.81
CA ARG A 190 -4.88 13.80 -8.20
C ARG A 190 -4.52 15.00 -9.08
N THR A 191 -5.17 16.15 -8.89
CA THR A 191 -4.79 17.40 -9.57
C THR A 191 -3.38 17.83 -9.18
N GLU A 192 -3.02 17.76 -7.90
CA GLU A 192 -1.64 18.02 -7.42
C GLU A 192 -0.62 17.06 -8.05
N VAL A 193 -0.99 15.80 -8.29
CA VAL A 193 -0.15 14.85 -9.03
C VAL A 193 0.04 15.26 -10.48
N ALA A 194 -1.04 15.64 -11.17
CA ALA A 194 -0.98 16.11 -12.56
C ALA A 194 -0.14 17.39 -12.70
N ALA A 195 -0.14 18.25 -11.68
CA ALA A 195 0.69 19.45 -11.58
C ALA A 195 2.13 19.20 -11.11
N GLY A 196 2.52 17.94 -10.83
CA GLY A 196 3.86 17.61 -10.33
C GLY A 196 4.14 18.01 -8.88
N GLN A 197 3.14 18.52 -8.14
CA GLN A 197 3.26 18.95 -6.75
C GLN A 197 3.19 17.78 -5.75
N LEU A 198 2.63 16.65 -6.17
CA LEU A 198 2.49 15.46 -5.34
C LEU A 198 2.88 14.20 -6.14
N SER A 199 3.60 13.27 -5.51
CA SER A 199 3.87 11.98 -6.17
C SER A 199 2.60 11.13 -6.26
N ALA A 200 2.41 10.41 -7.37
CA ALA A 200 1.31 9.45 -7.55
C ALA A 200 1.23 8.41 -6.41
N ALA A 201 2.37 7.93 -5.94
CA ALA A 201 2.46 6.98 -4.83
C ALA A 201 1.91 7.55 -3.51
N ARG A 202 2.10 8.85 -3.26
CA ARG A 202 1.56 9.51 -2.07
C ARG A 202 0.04 9.66 -2.14
N ALA A 203 -0.50 10.06 -3.30
CA ALA A 203 -1.95 10.12 -3.50
C ALA A 203 -2.62 8.75 -3.29
N GLU A 204 -2.02 7.68 -3.82
CA GLU A 204 -2.54 6.32 -3.62
C GLU A 204 -2.46 5.84 -2.16
N SER A 205 -1.40 6.23 -1.44
CA SER A 205 -1.28 5.95 -0.02
C SER A 205 -2.39 6.66 0.77
N LEU A 206 -2.65 7.94 0.47
CA LEU A 206 -3.75 8.69 1.10
C LEU A 206 -5.11 8.04 0.85
N ARG A 207 -5.39 7.61 -0.39
CA ARG A 207 -6.61 6.87 -0.73
C ARG A 207 -6.77 5.63 0.16
N THR A 208 -5.73 4.79 0.21
CA THR A 208 -5.75 3.55 0.99
C THR A 208 -5.93 3.81 2.49
N TYR A 209 -5.31 4.87 3.02
CA TYR A 209 -5.44 5.22 4.43
C TYR A 209 -6.81 5.78 4.79
N LEU A 210 -7.39 6.63 3.93
CA LEU A 210 -8.72 7.18 4.15
C LEU A 210 -9.82 6.14 3.99
N GLU A 211 -9.59 5.07 3.23
CA GLU A 211 -10.49 3.92 3.21
C GLU A 211 -10.65 3.29 4.61
N ILE A 212 -9.53 3.13 5.35
CA ILE A 212 -9.56 2.61 6.72
C ILE A 212 -10.32 3.57 7.65
N VAL A 213 -10.15 4.88 7.45
CA VAL A 213 -10.89 5.89 8.21
C VAL A 213 -12.39 5.77 7.94
N MET A 214 -12.80 5.69 6.66
CA MET A 214 -14.21 5.58 6.29
C MET A 214 -14.85 4.30 6.84
N ASN A 215 -14.14 3.17 6.82
CA ASN A 215 -14.62 1.93 7.42
C ASN A 215 -14.78 2.04 8.95
N PHE A 216 -13.96 2.87 9.60
CA PHE A 216 -14.09 3.13 11.04
C PHE A 216 -15.25 4.08 11.37
N THR A 217 -15.37 5.19 10.65
CA THR A 217 -16.35 6.26 10.93
C THR A 217 -17.73 5.98 10.36
N GLY A 218 -17.83 5.07 9.38
CA GLY A 218 -18.98 4.94 8.49
C GLY A 218 -18.85 5.88 7.29
N ARG A 219 -19.14 5.37 6.09
CA ARG A 219 -18.96 6.10 4.81
C ARG A 219 -19.91 7.28 4.65
N THR A 220 -21.11 7.12 5.17
CA THR A 220 -22.26 8.04 5.04
C THR A 220 -22.43 8.95 6.25
N THR A 221 -21.63 8.76 7.30
CA THR A 221 -21.60 9.65 8.46
C THR A 221 -21.25 11.08 8.04
N SER A 222 -21.85 12.07 8.68
CA SER A 222 -21.53 13.48 8.43
C SER A 222 -20.13 13.85 8.95
N VAL A 223 -19.32 14.51 8.12
CA VAL A 223 -17.99 15.00 8.53
C VAL A 223 -18.07 16.19 9.51
N GLN A 224 -19.21 16.88 9.58
CA GLN A 224 -19.41 18.01 10.50
C GLN A 224 -19.33 17.61 11.97
N ARG A 225 -19.53 16.31 12.26
CA ARG A 225 -19.49 15.77 13.62
C ARG A 225 -18.10 15.31 14.05
N ILE A 226 -17.09 15.46 13.19
CA ILE A 226 -15.71 15.13 13.57
C ILE A 226 -15.30 16.03 14.73
N SER A 227 -15.03 15.39 15.87
CA SER A 227 -14.64 16.07 17.10
C SER A 227 -13.33 15.52 17.66
N GLY A 228 -12.89 16.08 18.78
CA GLY A 228 -11.73 15.54 19.48
C GLY A 228 -11.95 14.12 20.00
N ALA A 229 -13.20 13.76 20.31
CA ALA A 229 -13.57 12.39 20.69
C ALA A 229 -13.37 11.44 19.49
N THR A 230 -13.84 11.81 18.29
CA THR A 230 -13.65 11.01 17.07
C THR A 230 -12.18 10.70 16.79
N LEU A 231 -11.31 11.72 16.91
CA LEU A 231 -9.86 11.53 16.74
C LEU A 231 -9.28 10.58 17.81
N THR A 232 -9.73 10.70 19.05
CA THR A 232 -9.26 9.88 20.18
C THR A 232 -9.68 8.43 20.00
N SER A 233 -10.95 8.17 19.69
CA SER A 233 -11.48 6.83 19.45
C SER A 233 -10.80 6.17 18.24
N PHE A 234 -10.58 6.89 17.15
CA PHE A 234 -9.86 6.32 16.00
C PHE A 234 -8.40 5.99 16.32
N ARG A 235 -7.72 6.87 17.07
CA ARG A 235 -6.36 6.59 17.54
C ARG A 235 -6.32 5.33 18.40
N GLN A 236 -7.28 5.18 19.33
CA GLN A 236 -7.38 4.01 20.20
C GLN A 236 -7.63 2.73 19.40
N HIS A 237 -8.55 2.76 18.44
CA HIS A 237 -8.78 1.66 17.50
C HIS A 237 -7.50 1.25 16.75
N LEU A 238 -6.71 2.22 16.27
CA LEU A 238 -5.44 1.90 15.62
C LEU A 238 -4.41 1.29 16.60
N LEU A 239 -4.37 1.73 17.85
CA LEU A 239 -3.49 1.16 18.87
C LEU A 239 -3.87 -0.28 19.23
N GLU A 240 -5.17 -0.57 19.32
CA GLU A 240 -5.67 -1.94 19.54
C GLU A 240 -5.21 -2.86 18.43
N ARG A 241 -5.34 -2.45 17.16
CA ARG A 241 -4.87 -3.21 16.00
C ARG A 241 -3.35 -3.38 15.95
N VAL A 242 -2.60 -2.43 16.51
CA VAL A 242 -1.15 -2.58 16.69
C VAL A 242 -0.86 -3.61 17.79
N SER A 243 -1.59 -3.56 18.90
CA SER A 243 -1.43 -4.49 20.03
C SER A 243 -1.79 -5.93 19.66
N SER A 244 -2.82 -6.11 18.82
CA SER A 244 -3.22 -7.41 18.25
C SER A 244 -2.31 -7.88 17.10
N LYS A 245 -1.29 -7.09 16.72
CA LYS A 245 -0.35 -7.35 15.62
C LYS A 245 -0.99 -7.47 14.23
N GLU A 246 -2.21 -6.99 14.05
CA GLU A 246 -2.85 -6.89 12.74
C GLU A 246 -2.12 -5.90 11.82
N ILE A 247 -1.67 -4.78 12.40
CA ILE A 247 -0.93 -3.74 11.67
C ILE A 247 0.31 -3.30 12.45
N SER A 248 1.31 -2.79 11.74
CA SER A 248 2.48 -2.18 12.39
C SER A 248 2.20 -0.77 12.90
N ASP A 249 2.87 -0.38 13.98
CA ASP A 249 2.95 1.00 14.51
C ASP A 249 3.23 2.08 13.43
N TYR A 250 4.16 1.83 12.51
CA TYR A 250 4.46 2.72 11.38
C TYR A 250 3.24 2.94 10.48
N TYR A 251 2.54 1.87 10.15
CA TYR A 251 1.36 1.92 9.29
C TYR A 251 0.21 2.65 9.99
N ALA A 252 -0.05 2.32 11.25
CA ALA A 252 -1.03 3.01 12.08
C ALA A 252 -0.74 4.52 12.16
N ARG A 253 0.52 4.90 12.42
CA ARG A 253 0.94 6.31 12.44
C ARG A 253 0.64 7.01 11.11
N ASP A 254 0.97 6.39 9.99
CA ASP A 254 0.78 6.99 8.67
C ASP A 254 -0.72 7.13 8.31
N VAL A 255 -1.55 6.14 8.69
CA VAL A 255 -3.01 6.21 8.58
C VAL A 255 -3.57 7.35 9.43
N PHE A 256 -3.15 7.45 10.70
CA PHE A 256 -3.60 8.50 11.60
C PHE A 256 -3.18 9.89 11.12
N ALA A 257 -1.95 10.03 10.60
CA ALA A 257 -1.46 11.27 10.00
C ALA A 257 -2.27 11.68 8.77
N ALA A 258 -2.70 10.72 7.95
CA ALA A 258 -3.58 10.99 6.81
C ALA A 258 -4.97 11.45 7.26
N PHE A 259 -5.53 10.86 8.33
CA PHE A 259 -6.78 11.34 8.89
C PHE A 259 -6.67 12.77 9.41
N LYS A 260 -5.62 13.08 10.19
CA LYS A 260 -5.36 14.45 10.65
C LYS A 260 -5.25 15.44 9.48
N LEU A 261 -4.54 15.06 8.41
CA LEU A 261 -4.39 15.90 7.23
C LEU A 261 -5.76 16.18 6.57
N PHE A 262 -6.60 15.15 6.44
CA PHE A 262 -7.95 15.29 5.90
C PHE A 262 -8.85 16.18 6.77
N VAL A 263 -8.81 16.04 8.08
CA VAL A 263 -9.56 16.89 9.02
C VAL A 263 -9.13 18.36 8.94
N LYS A 264 -7.82 18.61 8.83
CA LYS A 264 -7.29 19.98 8.61
C LYS A 264 -7.78 20.56 7.30
N TRP A 265 -7.81 19.77 6.24
CA TRP A 265 -8.33 20.19 4.94
C TRP A 265 -9.83 20.53 5.00
N LEU A 266 -10.63 19.71 5.69
CA LEU A 266 -12.05 19.99 5.87
C LEU A 266 -12.29 21.36 6.53
N ALA A 267 -11.51 21.68 7.56
CA ALA A 267 -11.65 22.93 8.31
C ALA A 267 -11.05 24.15 7.58
N ASN A 268 -9.89 23.99 6.95
CA ASN A 268 -9.13 25.13 6.43
C ASN A 268 -9.39 25.42 4.94
N ASP A 269 -9.80 24.41 4.16
CA ASP A 269 -9.89 24.51 2.69
C ASP A 269 -11.32 24.40 2.17
N THR A 270 -12.31 24.00 3.00
CA THR A 270 -13.67 23.72 2.50
C THR A 270 -14.83 24.30 3.31
N ASP A 271 -14.56 24.88 4.49
CA ASP A 271 -15.55 25.37 5.46
C ASP A 271 -16.64 24.35 5.89
N VAL A 272 -16.50 23.08 5.51
CA VAL A 272 -17.48 22.04 5.88
C VAL A 272 -17.36 21.69 7.37
N LEU A 273 -16.15 21.76 7.94
CA LEU A 273 -15.93 21.56 9.35
C LEU A 273 -15.69 22.92 10.03
N GLU A 274 -16.70 23.43 10.72
CA GLU A 274 -16.69 24.77 11.32
C GLU A 274 -15.52 25.00 12.28
N ASN A 275 -15.17 23.99 13.08
CA ASN A 275 -14.13 24.12 14.10
C ASN A 275 -13.15 22.95 14.03
N LEU A 276 -11.86 23.26 13.96
CA LEU A 276 -10.80 22.27 14.04
C LEU A 276 -10.74 21.67 15.46
N PRO A 277 -10.72 20.32 15.63
CA PRO A 277 -10.64 19.72 16.95
C PRO A 277 -9.39 20.16 17.73
N ARG A 278 -9.59 20.68 18.95
CA ARG A 278 -8.51 21.26 19.78
C ARG A 278 -7.37 20.29 20.09
N ASN A 279 -7.64 19.00 20.18
CA ASN A 279 -6.64 17.98 20.48
C ASN A 279 -5.85 17.53 19.23
N ILE A 280 -6.18 17.99 18.02
CA ILE A 280 -5.61 17.42 16.79
C ILE A 280 -4.08 17.40 16.80
N ASP A 281 -3.43 18.44 17.34
CA ASP A 281 -1.97 18.56 17.44
C ASP A 281 -1.42 18.38 18.86
N ALA A 282 -2.24 17.90 19.79
CA ALA A 282 -1.76 17.57 21.13
C ALA A 282 -0.69 16.47 21.07
N LYS A 283 0.34 16.56 21.92
CA LYS A 283 1.46 15.60 21.97
C LYS A 283 0.98 14.14 22.14
N GLY A 284 -0.08 13.94 22.94
CA GLY A 284 -0.72 12.64 23.15
C GLY A 284 -1.49 12.09 21.94
N MET A 285 -1.80 12.94 20.96
CA MET A 285 -2.47 12.58 19.71
C MET A 285 -1.46 12.20 18.62
N SER A 286 -0.56 11.30 18.99
CA SER A 286 0.42 10.67 18.09
C SER A 286 0.52 9.17 18.38
N ILE A 287 0.96 8.40 17.38
CA ILE A 287 1.25 6.98 17.53
C ILE A 287 2.77 6.83 17.55
N SER A 288 3.29 6.44 18.72
CA SER A 288 4.71 6.18 18.92
C SER A 288 5.15 4.97 18.10
N ILE A 289 6.35 5.04 17.55
CA ILE A 289 6.97 3.93 16.84
C ILE A 289 7.97 3.28 17.78
N ALA A 290 7.87 1.96 17.94
CA ALA A 290 8.86 1.20 18.67
C ALA A 290 10.20 1.24 17.93
N GLU A 291 11.30 1.43 18.68
CA GLU A 291 12.64 1.38 18.10
C GLU A 291 12.91 -0.02 17.53
N ARG A 292 13.43 -0.07 16.29
CA ARG A 292 13.78 -1.32 15.60
C ARG A 292 15.22 -1.26 15.14
N LYS A 293 15.98 -2.32 15.44
CA LYS A 293 17.32 -2.48 14.88
C LYS A 293 17.26 -2.48 13.35
N ALA A 294 18.19 -1.75 12.73
CA ALA A 294 18.29 -1.73 11.28
C ALA A 294 18.60 -3.15 10.77
N LYS A 295 17.79 -3.66 9.84
CA LYS A 295 18.11 -4.89 9.12
C LYS A 295 19.31 -4.64 8.20
N THR A 296 20.46 -5.18 8.57
CA THR A 296 21.71 -5.21 7.79
C THR A 296 22.02 -6.64 7.36
N LEU A 297 22.93 -6.80 6.41
CA LEU A 297 23.44 -8.06 5.93
C LEU A 297 24.82 -8.34 6.51
N THR A 298 25.18 -9.60 6.70
CA THR A 298 26.57 -9.98 6.99
C THR A 298 27.39 -10.05 5.70
N ALA A 299 28.72 -10.06 5.84
CA ALA A 299 29.64 -10.23 4.70
C ALA A 299 29.40 -11.58 3.99
N GLU A 300 29.12 -12.65 4.74
CA GLU A 300 28.80 -13.99 4.21
C GLU A 300 27.53 -13.96 3.37
N GLN A 301 26.48 -13.29 3.85
CA GLN A 301 25.24 -13.12 3.09
C GLN A 301 25.49 -12.33 1.80
N ILE A 302 26.30 -11.27 1.85
CA ILE A 302 26.66 -10.48 0.67
C ILE A 302 27.41 -11.35 -0.36
N LYS A 303 28.37 -12.16 0.08
CA LYS A 303 29.08 -13.10 -0.80
C LYS A 303 28.14 -14.09 -1.48
N ILE A 304 27.23 -14.71 -0.73
CA ILE A 304 26.21 -15.63 -1.28
C ILE A 304 25.37 -14.92 -2.34
N LEU A 305 24.88 -13.72 -2.03
CA LEU A 305 24.07 -12.92 -2.94
C LEU A 305 24.82 -12.55 -4.22
N LEU A 306 26.07 -12.08 -4.10
CA LEU A 306 26.89 -11.71 -5.26
C LEU A 306 27.21 -12.92 -6.13
N ARG A 307 27.57 -14.07 -5.54
CA ARG A 307 27.85 -15.31 -6.26
C ARG A 307 26.66 -15.76 -7.11
N ASP A 308 25.46 -15.78 -6.52
CA ASP A 308 24.28 -16.40 -7.13
C ASP A 308 23.43 -15.42 -7.98
N ALA A 309 23.76 -14.13 -7.96
CA ALA A 309 23.15 -13.09 -8.78
C ALA A 309 23.55 -13.18 -10.26
N SER A 310 22.62 -12.84 -11.16
CA SER A 310 22.96 -12.53 -12.55
C SER A 310 23.84 -11.27 -12.61
N GLN A 311 24.59 -11.05 -13.70
CA GLN A 311 25.45 -9.87 -13.87
C GLN A 311 24.69 -8.55 -13.59
N ARG A 312 23.54 -8.36 -14.24
CA ARG A 312 22.67 -7.20 -13.97
C ARG A 312 22.18 -7.09 -12.53
N THR A 313 21.81 -8.20 -11.88
CA THR A 313 21.37 -8.17 -10.47
C THR A 313 22.54 -7.86 -9.55
N ARG A 314 23.73 -8.41 -9.85
CA ARG A 314 24.98 -8.14 -9.13
C ARG A 314 25.33 -6.66 -9.20
N LEU A 315 25.18 -6.02 -10.36
CA LEU A 315 25.32 -4.56 -10.48
C LEU A 315 24.37 -3.81 -9.55
N TYR A 316 23.08 -4.20 -9.47
CA TYR A 316 22.14 -3.56 -8.53
C TYR A 316 22.56 -3.71 -7.07
N LEU A 317 23.09 -4.88 -6.69
CA LEU A 317 23.60 -5.09 -5.33
C LEU A 317 24.79 -4.17 -5.05
N LEU A 318 25.74 -4.11 -5.99
CA LEU A 318 26.95 -3.31 -5.88
C LEU A 318 26.62 -1.81 -5.83
N LEU A 319 25.74 -1.28 -6.68
CA LEU A 319 25.33 0.13 -6.61
C LEU A 319 24.68 0.48 -5.25
N GLY A 320 23.91 -0.46 -4.68
CA GLY A 320 23.32 -0.27 -3.35
C GLY A 320 24.34 -0.29 -2.21
N LEU A 321 25.43 -1.07 -2.35
CA LEU A 321 26.50 -1.18 -1.35
C LEU A 321 27.57 -0.09 -1.51
N ASN A 322 27.94 0.25 -2.73
CA ASN A 322 29.02 1.15 -3.10
C ASN A 322 28.60 2.62 -3.08
N CYS A 323 27.38 2.92 -3.54
CA CYS A 323 26.89 4.30 -3.75
C CYS A 323 25.62 4.61 -2.96
N ALA A 324 25.25 3.74 -2.00
CA ALA A 324 24.02 3.85 -1.21
C ALA A 324 22.71 3.98 -2.04
N MET A 325 22.72 3.59 -3.31
CA MET A 325 21.59 3.82 -4.21
C MET A 325 20.36 3.01 -3.83
N THR A 326 19.19 3.62 -3.96
CA THR A 326 17.89 2.94 -3.96
C THR A 326 17.43 2.64 -5.38
N GLN A 327 16.31 1.93 -5.53
CA GLN A 327 15.82 1.55 -6.87
C GLN A 327 15.48 2.74 -7.77
N ILE A 328 15.07 3.88 -7.17
CA ILE A 328 14.79 5.09 -7.96
C ILE A 328 16.10 5.76 -8.37
N ASP A 329 17.08 5.82 -7.47
CA ASP A 329 18.41 6.37 -7.78
C ASP A 329 19.07 5.58 -8.93
N MET A 330 18.96 4.24 -8.93
CA MET A 330 19.45 3.41 -10.04
C MET A 330 18.67 3.60 -11.35
N SER A 331 17.37 3.94 -11.27
CA SER A 331 16.51 4.15 -12.43
C SER A 331 16.77 5.49 -13.10
N ASP A 332 17.07 6.51 -12.30
CA ASP A 332 17.24 7.89 -12.75
C ASP A 332 18.71 8.25 -13.00
N LEU A 333 19.64 7.31 -12.82
CA LEU A 333 21.07 7.54 -13.05
C LEU A 333 21.30 7.94 -14.52
N ARG A 334 21.82 9.14 -14.74
CA ARG A 334 22.07 9.72 -16.07
C ARG A 334 23.49 9.46 -16.54
N TYR A 335 23.68 9.47 -17.86
CA TYR A 335 25.00 9.28 -18.47
C TYR A 335 26.02 10.34 -18.04
N GLU A 336 25.58 11.59 -17.89
CA GLU A 336 26.40 12.73 -17.48
C GLU A 336 26.85 12.68 -16.02
N GLU A 337 26.12 11.94 -15.17
CA GLU A 337 26.47 11.75 -13.75
C GLU A 337 27.60 10.73 -13.56
N VAL A 338 28.08 10.08 -14.64
CA VAL A 338 29.10 9.03 -14.57
C VAL A 338 30.36 9.46 -15.30
N ASP A 339 31.44 9.61 -14.54
CA ASP A 339 32.79 9.62 -15.09
C ASP A 339 33.19 8.19 -15.45
N TRP A 340 33.08 7.88 -16.74
CA TRP A 340 33.35 6.55 -17.28
C TRP A 340 34.83 6.17 -17.26
N GLU A 341 35.71 7.16 -17.27
CA GLU A 341 37.16 6.96 -17.27
C GLU A 341 37.62 6.62 -15.85
N ASN A 342 37.36 7.53 -14.90
CA ASN A 342 37.82 7.41 -13.52
C ASN A 342 36.90 6.52 -12.66
N GLY A 343 35.72 6.16 -13.16
CA GLY A 343 34.78 5.32 -12.43
C GLY A 343 34.19 6.05 -11.24
N ILE A 344 33.74 7.28 -11.43
CA ILE A 344 33.11 8.10 -10.38
C ILE A 344 31.66 8.33 -10.76
N ILE A 345 30.74 8.22 -9.80
CA ILE A 345 29.37 8.71 -9.96
C ILE A 345 29.23 9.97 -9.12
N THR A 346 28.87 11.09 -9.74
CA THR A 346 28.65 12.37 -9.06
C THR A 346 27.20 12.78 -9.27
N ARG A 347 26.43 12.90 -8.19
CA ARG A 347 25.03 13.32 -8.28
C ARG A 347 24.41 13.79 -6.98
N LYS A 348 23.26 14.44 -7.12
CA LYS A 348 22.27 14.64 -6.06
C LYS A 348 21.21 13.53 -6.10
N ARG A 349 20.73 13.11 -4.93
CA ARG A 349 19.67 12.12 -4.78
C ARG A 349 18.38 12.57 -5.46
N SER A 350 17.78 11.69 -6.28
CA SER A 350 16.55 11.97 -7.04
C SER A 350 15.39 12.51 -6.21
N LYS A 351 15.26 12.12 -4.94
CA LYS A 351 14.15 12.60 -4.08
C LYS A 351 14.29 14.08 -3.69
N THR A 352 15.51 14.59 -3.68
CA THR A 352 15.84 15.90 -3.12
C THR A 352 16.78 16.69 -4.03
N SER A 353 16.82 16.34 -5.32
CA SER A 353 17.62 17.01 -6.35
C SER A 353 17.29 18.50 -6.43
N ASP A 354 16.02 18.84 -6.24
CA ASP A 354 15.50 20.20 -6.37
C ASP A 354 15.77 21.04 -5.11
N CYS A 355 16.32 20.45 -4.06
CA CYS A 355 16.71 21.15 -2.86
C CYS A 355 18.14 21.68 -3.00
N GLU A 356 18.28 23.00 -3.11
CA GLU A 356 19.59 23.67 -3.25
C GLU A 356 20.57 23.26 -2.14
N SER A 357 20.07 23.13 -0.91
CA SER A 357 20.86 22.74 0.28
C SER A 357 21.35 21.28 0.30
N VAL A 358 20.92 20.42 -0.63
CA VAL A 358 21.40 19.03 -0.69
C VAL A 358 22.73 18.98 -1.44
N PRO A 359 23.79 18.44 -0.81
CA PRO A 359 25.09 18.37 -1.43
C PRO A 359 25.04 17.45 -2.65
N GLU A 360 25.86 17.76 -3.63
CA GLU A 360 26.25 16.78 -4.63
C GLU A 360 27.34 15.88 -4.01
N VAL A 361 27.23 14.57 -4.23
CA VAL A 361 28.16 13.60 -3.66
C VAL A 361 28.80 12.81 -4.79
N SER A 362 30.12 12.62 -4.69
CA SER A 362 30.90 11.80 -5.62
C SER A 362 31.28 10.48 -4.97
N TRP A 363 30.89 9.36 -5.59
CA TRP A 363 31.25 8.01 -5.17
C TRP A 363 32.23 7.39 -6.16
N VAL A 364 33.43 7.04 -5.68
CA VAL A 364 34.36 6.19 -6.44
C VAL A 364 33.81 4.77 -6.51
N LEU A 365 33.73 4.22 -7.71
CA LEU A 365 33.25 2.88 -7.96
C LEU A 365 34.34 1.85 -7.65
N TRP A 366 33.95 0.75 -7.02
CA TRP A 366 34.81 -0.43 -6.98
C TRP A 366 35.04 -0.95 -8.41
N PRO A 367 36.21 -1.58 -8.71
CA PRO A 367 36.52 -2.05 -10.06
C PRO A 367 35.42 -2.92 -10.66
N LEU A 368 34.90 -3.88 -9.89
CA LEU A 368 33.80 -4.75 -10.32
C LEU A 368 32.49 -3.99 -10.56
N THR A 369 32.21 -2.95 -9.77
CA THR A 369 31.02 -2.09 -9.98
C THR A 369 31.15 -1.34 -11.29
N GLN A 370 32.31 -0.72 -11.56
CA GLN A 370 32.58 0.02 -12.79
C GLN A 370 32.52 -0.89 -14.02
N GLU A 371 33.13 -2.08 -13.95
CA GLU A 371 33.10 -3.08 -15.03
C GLU A 371 31.66 -3.46 -15.40
N LEU A 372 30.85 -3.83 -14.40
CA LEU A 372 29.47 -4.23 -14.63
C LEU A 372 28.60 -3.05 -15.08
N LEU A 373 28.83 -1.84 -14.57
CA LEU A 373 28.12 -0.65 -15.00
C LEU A 373 28.40 -0.35 -16.48
N LYS A 374 29.68 -0.42 -16.89
CA LYS A 374 30.07 -0.30 -18.29
C LYS A 374 29.39 -1.36 -19.16
N LYS A 375 29.26 -2.60 -18.69
CA LYS A 375 28.68 -3.70 -19.46
C LYS A 375 27.15 -3.61 -19.60
N GLU A 376 26.45 -3.22 -18.54
CA GLU A 376 24.99 -3.27 -18.46
C GLU A 376 24.31 -1.94 -18.82
N ARG A 377 25.11 -0.90 -19.13
CA ARG A 377 24.62 0.41 -19.57
C ARG A 377 23.75 0.29 -20.82
N SER A 378 22.80 1.19 -20.96
CA SER A 378 21.97 1.30 -22.16
C SER A 378 22.82 1.82 -23.35
N THR A 379 22.22 2.17 -24.47
CA THR A 379 22.95 2.80 -25.58
C THR A 379 22.02 3.80 -26.22
N GLY A 380 22.48 5.04 -26.42
CA GLY A 380 21.68 6.10 -27.04
C GLY A 380 20.50 6.58 -26.19
N SER A 381 20.56 6.46 -24.87
CA SER A 381 19.56 6.99 -23.94
C SER A 381 20.19 7.98 -22.96
N GLU A 382 19.39 8.88 -22.40
CA GLU A 382 19.77 9.76 -21.28
C GLU A 382 20.12 8.96 -20.01
N TYR A 383 19.41 7.84 -19.78
CA TYR A 383 19.55 7.03 -18.57
C TYR A 383 20.51 5.86 -18.76
N VAL A 384 21.41 5.67 -17.80
CA VAL A 384 22.43 4.61 -17.82
C VAL A 384 21.79 3.24 -17.79
N LEU A 385 20.74 3.03 -16.99
CA LEU A 385 20.14 1.72 -16.80
C LEU A 385 18.67 1.72 -17.19
N LEU A 386 18.33 0.90 -18.19
CA LEU A 386 16.96 0.66 -18.63
C LEU A 386 16.58 -0.81 -18.48
N THR A 387 15.29 -1.12 -18.59
CA THR A 387 14.83 -2.49 -18.79
C THR A 387 15.25 -2.98 -20.18
N ARG A 388 15.08 -4.29 -20.44
CA ARG A 388 15.35 -4.87 -21.77
C ARG A 388 14.50 -4.26 -22.88
N ASP A 389 13.33 -3.72 -22.51
CA ASP A 389 12.39 -3.08 -23.43
C ASP A 389 12.62 -1.56 -23.53
N GLY A 390 13.75 -1.05 -23.02
CA GLY A 390 14.12 0.36 -23.09
C GLY A 390 13.33 1.27 -22.13
N GLN A 391 12.52 0.72 -21.23
CA GLN A 391 11.77 1.50 -20.23
C GLN A 391 12.59 1.75 -18.97
N PRO A 392 12.33 2.82 -18.19
CA PRO A 392 12.98 3.05 -16.90
C PRO A 392 12.86 1.84 -15.95
N LEU A 393 13.87 1.61 -15.12
CA LEU A 393 13.88 0.47 -14.19
C LEU A 393 12.76 0.55 -13.14
N ARG A 394 12.35 1.77 -12.80
CA ARG A 394 11.25 2.03 -11.90
C ARG A 394 10.36 3.14 -12.46
N THR A 395 9.06 2.88 -12.49
CA THR A 395 8.05 3.88 -12.86
C THR A 395 6.91 3.83 -11.84
N ASP A 396 6.43 5.01 -11.44
CA ASP A 396 5.28 5.20 -10.57
C ASP A 396 4.38 6.24 -11.27
N HIS A 397 3.20 5.85 -11.78
CA HIS A 397 2.28 6.79 -12.47
C HIS A 397 0.82 6.42 -12.24
N LEU A 398 -0.08 7.37 -12.52
CA LEU A 398 -1.53 7.13 -12.56
C LEU A 398 -1.94 6.87 -14.02
N GLU A 399 -2.60 5.74 -14.26
CA GLU A 399 -3.15 5.36 -15.58
C GLU A 399 -4.63 5.03 -15.39
N GLY A 400 -5.53 5.78 -16.02
CA GLY A 400 -6.98 5.56 -15.90
C GLY A 400 -7.49 5.62 -14.46
N GLY A 401 -6.93 6.51 -13.62
CA GLY A 401 -7.26 6.62 -12.20
C GLY A 401 -6.69 5.51 -11.30
N SER A 402 -6.00 4.52 -11.87
CA SER A 402 -5.33 3.46 -11.13
C SER A 402 -3.84 3.73 -10.99
N PHE A 403 -3.31 3.51 -9.79
CA PHE A 403 -1.86 3.58 -9.57
C PHE A 403 -1.16 2.38 -10.19
N LYS A 404 -0.20 2.64 -11.08
CA LYS A 404 0.68 1.65 -11.69
C LYS A 404 2.09 1.84 -11.18
N LYS A 405 2.71 0.71 -10.86
CA LYS A 405 4.09 0.65 -10.40
C LYS A 405 4.83 -0.47 -11.08
N THR A 406 5.96 -0.13 -11.69
CA THR A 406 6.96 -1.09 -12.16
C THR A 406 8.24 -0.89 -11.36
N ASP A 407 8.86 -1.98 -10.90
CA ASP A 407 10.13 -1.94 -10.17
C ASP A 407 10.94 -3.20 -10.52
N ALA A 408 11.71 -3.09 -11.61
CA ALA A 408 12.51 -4.18 -12.16
C ALA A 408 13.62 -4.62 -11.18
N VAL A 409 14.19 -3.66 -10.45
CA VAL A 409 15.23 -3.90 -9.45
C VAL A 409 14.68 -4.73 -8.29
N ARG A 410 13.53 -4.33 -7.71
CA ARG A 410 12.87 -5.09 -6.64
C ARG A 410 12.49 -6.49 -7.11
N ALA A 411 12.00 -6.64 -8.34
CA ALA A 411 11.65 -7.94 -8.89
C ALA A 411 12.89 -8.86 -9.01
N ALA A 412 14.02 -8.33 -9.47
CA ALA A 412 15.28 -9.06 -9.55
C ALA A 412 15.80 -9.48 -8.16
N VAL A 413 15.86 -8.53 -7.22
CA VAL A 413 16.29 -8.78 -5.84
C VAL A 413 15.39 -9.78 -5.12
N ARG A 414 14.06 -9.71 -5.30
CA ARG A 414 13.13 -10.69 -4.70
C ARG A 414 13.38 -12.10 -5.21
N ARG A 415 13.63 -12.27 -6.52
CA ARG A 415 13.95 -13.59 -7.09
C ARG A 415 15.26 -14.12 -6.51
N LEU A 416 16.26 -13.26 -6.36
CA LEU A 416 17.54 -13.65 -5.76
C LEU A 416 17.40 -14.03 -4.29
N ALA A 417 16.65 -13.25 -3.51
CA ALA A 417 16.38 -13.53 -2.10
C ALA A 417 15.73 -14.92 -1.92
N VAL A 418 14.75 -15.27 -2.75
CA VAL A 418 14.11 -16.59 -2.74
C VAL A 418 15.10 -17.69 -3.17
N LYS A 419 15.90 -17.44 -4.21
CA LYS A 419 16.88 -18.42 -4.71
C LYS A 419 17.95 -18.78 -3.68
N THR A 420 18.37 -17.80 -2.88
CA THR A 420 19.50 -17.92 -1.93
C THR A 420 19.06 -18.18 -0.50
N ASP A 421 17.76 -18.14 -0.23
CA ASP A 421 17.18 -18.15 1.12
C ASP A 421 17.72 -17.04 2.04
N VAL A 422 18.16 -15.92 1.45
CA VAL A 422 18.60 -14.73 2.19
C VAL A 422 17.50 -13.68 2.12
N ALA A 423 16.82 -13.43 3.25
CA ALA A 423 15.73 -12.47 3.32
C ALA A 423 16.24 -11.02 3.41
N PHE A 424 16.09 -10.24 2.32
CA PHE A 424 16.52 -8.83 2.31
C PHE A 424 15.72 -7.94 1.35
N THR A 425 16.01 -6.63 1.40
CA THR A 425 15.50 -5.63 0.46
C THR A 425 16.65 -4.79 -0.06
N VAL A 426 16.47 -4.06 -1.17
CA VAL A 426 17.49 -3.15 -1.71
C VAL A 426 17.98 -2.16 -0.66
N LYS A 427 17.08 -1.62 0.18
CA LYS A 427 17.45 -0.70 1.26
C LYS A 427 18.35 -1.33 2.33
N ALA A 428 18.38 -2.66 2.47
CA ALA A 428 19.27 -3.34 3.41
C ALA A 428 20.74 -3.20 2.98
N LEU A 429 21.02 -3.10 1.67
CA LEU A 429 22.37 -2.92 1.13
C LEU A 429 22.98 -1.61 1.64
N LYS A 430 22.32 -0.48 1.37
CA LYS A 430 22.81 0.82 1.84
C LYS A 430 22.87 0.94 3.36
N LYS A 431 21.93 0.29 4.07
CA LYS A 431 21.95 0.23 5.54
C LYS A 431 23.14 -0.56 6.05
N THR A 432 23.54 -1.62 5.37
CA THR A 432 24.73 -2.42 5.71
C THR A 432 25.97 -1.55 5.60
N SER A 433 26.18 -0.92 4.44
CA SER A 433 27.31 -0.01 4.23
C SER A 433 27.34 1.15 5.23
N ALA A 434 26.21 1.82 5.43
CA ALA A 434 26.10 2.90 6.41
C ALA A 434 26.34 2.45 7.85
N SER A 435 25.93 1.22 8.21
CA SER A 435 26.18 0.67 9.55
C SER A 435 27.65 0.35 9.77
N LEU A 436 28.35 -0.17 8.75
CA LEU A 436 29.79 -0.42 8.80
C LEU A 436 30.56 0.89 8.95
N LEU A 437 30.25 1.89 8.12
CA LEU A 437 30.86 3.22 8.21
C LEU A 437 30.61 3.87 9.58
N ARG A 438 29.37 3.82 10.08
CA ARG A 438 29.01 4.35 11.41
C ARG A 438 29.79 3.69 12.55
N SER A 439 30.12 2.42 12.41
CA SER A 439 30.83 1.65 13.45
C SER A 439 32.35 1.82 13.35
N HIS A 440 32.86 2.36 12.24
CA HIS A 440 34.29 2.60 12.04
C HIS A 440 34.75 3.85 12.79
N LYS A 441 35.89 3.76 13.49
CA LYS A 441 36.43 4.86 14.31
C LYS A 441 36.66 6.15 13.51
N ASP A 442 37.18 6.02 12.29
CA ASP A 442 37.62 7.15 11.46
C ASP A 442 36.52 7.64 10.49
N TYR A 443 35.53 6.80 10.15
CA TYR A 443 34.55 7.08 9.10
C TYR A 443 33.12 7.32 9.63
N LYS A 444 32.88 7.23 10.94
CA LYS A 444 31.53 7.38 11.53
C LYS A 444 30.81 8.67 11.14
N GLY A 445 31.56 9.77 10.98
CA GLY A 445 31.04 11.08 10.59
C GLY A 445 30.57 11.17 9.14
N LEU A 446 31.01 10.26 8.26
CA LEU A 446 30.71 10.29 6.83
C LEU A 446 29.37 9.63 6.47
N THR A 447 28.69 9.01 7.44
CA THR A 447 27.48 8.23 7.18
C THR A 447 26.39 9.04 6.47
N SER A 448 26.16 10.29 6.88
CA SER A 448 25.13 11.15 6.29
C SER A 448 25.49 11.56 4.87
N LEU A 449 26.76 11.88 4.62
CA LEU A 449 27.30 12.22 3.30
C LEU A 449 27.22 11.01 2.36
N PHE A 450 27.68 9.84 2.79
CA PHE A 450 27.60 8.59 2.01
C PHE A 450 26.17 8.22 1.61
N LEU A 451 25.19 8.49 2.50
CA LEU A 451 23.77 8.24 2.24
C LEU A 451 23.07 9.33 1.43
N ASP A 452 23.79 10.40 1.09
CA ASP A 452 23.29 11.63 0.46
C ASP A 452 22.03 12.15 1.17
N HIS A 453 22.19 12.42 2.47
CA HIS A 453 21.17 13.01 3.30
C HIS A 453 21.30 14.53 3.32
N ALA A 454 20.16 15.21 3.21
CA ALA A 454 20.10 16.66 3.38
C ALA A 454 20.68 17.08 4.75
N PRO A 455 21.53 18.10 4.78
CA PRO A 455 22.12 18.61 6.02
C PRO A 455 21.04 19.11 6.98
N THR A 456 21.07 18.57 8.20
CA THR A 456 20.05 18.85 9.23
C THR A 456 20.37 20.09 10.06
N SER A 457 21.65 20.42 10.24
CA SER A 457 22.07 21.59 11.00
C SER A 457 22.50 22.76 10.10
N VAL A 458 22.48 23.97 10.65
CA VAL A 458 23.00 25.18 9.96
C VAL A 458 24.51 25.04 9.70
N ALA A 459 25.25 24.40 10.61
CA ALA A 459 26.67 24.10 10.44
C ALA A 459 26.92 23.23 9.20
N ASP A 460 26.16 22.13 9.07
CA ASP A 460 26.24 21.21 7.93
C ASP A 460 25.83 21.88 6.60
N ARG A 461 24.99 22.91 6.65
CA ARG A 461 24.49 23.64 5.46
C ARG A 461 25.49 24.64 4.90
N PHE A 462 26.21 25.35 5.77
CA PHE A 462 26.96 26.55 5.38
C PHE A 462 28.46 26.49 5.66
N TYR A 463 28.94 25.56 6.49
CA TYR A 463 30.30 25.63 7.04
C TYR A 463 31.16 24.37 6.84
N THR A 464 30.58 23.24 6.42
CA THR A 464 31.34 22.01 6.19
C THR A 464 31.64 21.80 4.71
N THR A 465 32.92 21.89 4.34
CA THR A 465 33.42 21.40 3.04
C THR A 465 33.30 19.88 3.01
N VAL A 466 32.85 19.32 1.88
CA VAL A 466 32.74 17.85 1.71
C VAL A 466 34.14 17.23 1.77
N PRO A 467 34.45 16.35 2.75
CA PRO A 467 35.77 15.73 2.85
C PRO A 467 35.90 14.58 1.84
N GLN A 468 36.02 14.92 0.55
CA GLN A 468 35.94 13.97 -0.57
C GLN A 468 37.02 12.89 -0.50
N GLU A 469 38.27 13.23 -0.16
CA GLU A 469 39.34 12.24 -0.04
C GLU A 469 39.06 11.22 1.07
N LEU A 470 38.58 11.69 2.22
CA LEU A 470 38.20 10.79 3.32
C LEU A 470 37.02 9.90 2.94
N LEU A 471 36.08 10.41 2.13
CA LEU A 471 34.99 9.60 1.58
C LEU A 471 35.50 8.53 0.60
N ASN A 472 36.45 8.87 -0.28
CA ASN A 472 37.07 7.93 -1.21
C ASN A 472 37.79 6.79 -0.47
N GLU A 473 38.56 7.15 0.56
CA GLU A 473 39.21 6.18 1.45
C GLU A 473 38.18 5.27 2.15
N ALA A 474 37.10 5.85 2.67
CA ALA A 474 36.04 5.11 3.35
C ALA A 474 35.31 4.13 2.40
N ILE A 475 35.05 4.52 1.16
CA ILE A 475 34.44 3.66 0.14
C ILE A 475 35.39 2.52 -0.24
N SER A 476 36.68 2.81 -0.36
CA SER A 476 37.71 1.81 -0.65
C SER A 476 37.86 0.80 0.48
N TRP A 477 37.88 1.28 1.73
CA TRP A 477 37.84 0.44 2.93
C TRP A 477 36.60 -0.45 2.96
N LEU A 478 35.42 0.11 2.67
CA LEU A 478 34.17 -0.64 2.66
C LEU A 478 34.20 -1.79 1.64
N GLY A 479 34.83 -1.58 0.48
CA GLY A 479 35.03 -2.63 -0.53
C GLY A 479 35.89 -3.80 -0.02
N ARG A 480 36.93 -3.50 0.76
CA ARG A 480 37.77 -4.51 1.41
C ARG A 480 37.03 -5.24 2.53
N GLU A 481 36.34 -4.50 3.39
CA GLU A 481 35.56 -5.05 4.51
C GLU A 481 34.48 -6.03 4.03
N LEU A 482 33.80 -5.69 2.93
CA LEU A 482 32.81 -6.55 2.29
C LEU A 482 33.41 -7.65 1.40
N GLN A 483 34.73 -7.69 1.26
CA GLN A 483 35.50 -8.62 0.43
C GLN A 483 35.08 -8.61 -1.04
N ILE A 484 34.84 -7.41 -1.57
CA ILE A 484 34.45 -7.18 -2.97
C ILE A 484 35.66 -6.85 -3.83
N THR A 485 36.69 -6.25 -3.25
CA THR A 485 37.89 -5.77 -3.96
C THR A 485 39.14 -6.64 -3.77
N ALA A 486 39.02 -7.80 -3.10
CA ALA A 486 40.16 -8.57 -2.60
C ALA A 486 40.93 -9.44 -3.64
N ASN A 487 40.89 -9.10 -4.94
CA ASN A 487 41.60 -9.85 -6.00
C ASN A 487 42.57 -9.00 -6.84
N THR A 488 43.06 -7.90 -6.29
CA THR A 488 44.16 -7.11 -6.89
C THR A 488 45.25 -6.91 -5.86
N GLU A 489 45.96 -7.99 -5.54
CA GLU A 489 47.38 -7.97 -5.19
C GLU A 489 48.11 -8.93 -6.12
#